data_AF-A0A0S8KG46-F1
#
_entry.id   AF-A0A0S8KG46-F1
#
_cell.length_a   1.000
_cell.length_b   1.000
_cell.length_c   1.000
_cell.angle_alpha   90.00
_cell.angle_beta   90.00
_cell.angle_gamma   90.00
#
_symmetry.space_group_name_H-M   'P 1'
#
loop_
_entity.id
_entity.type
_entity.pdbx_description
1 polymer ?
#
loop_
_entity_poly.entity_id
_entity_poly.type
_entity_poly.pdbx_seq_one_letter_code
_entity_poly.pdbx_strand_id
1 'polypeptide(L)'
;MRKILFSIVSVSLIISCNQSSLQEYYVPGVANTVIRFDSIYSFAKVLVNDNYIRDHSGGFAGWECDIAPHVKPVVSAFLCVVLTDMSDETSYRSGYVKHPMERIFRSIKFNVASSSICTTCAA
;
A
#
# COMPACT_ATOMS: atom_id res chain seq x y z
N MET A 1 -0.79 18.00 -18.70
CA MET A 1 -0.96 16.69 -18.01
C MET A 1 -1.43 16.95 -16.59
N ARG A 2 -2.74 16.81 -16.31
CA ARG A 2 -3.29 17.02 -14.96
C ARG A 2 -3.13 15.73 -14.16
N LYS A 3 -2.21 15.70 -13.20
CA LYS A 3 -2.16 14.65 -12.17
C LYS A 3 -3.38 14.87 -11.27
N ILE A 4 -4.40 14.03 -11.40
CA ILE A 4 -5.52 14.03 -10.46
C ILE A 4 -5.00 13.35 -9.21
N LEU A 5 -4.77 14.15 -8.16
CA LEU A 5 -4.36 13.68 -6.86
C LEU A 5 -5.63 13.29 -6.10
N PHE A 6 -5.96 11.99 -6.04
CA PHE A 6 -7.03 11.52 -5.17
C PHE A 6 -6.55 11.62 -3.72
N SER A 7 -7.27 12.39 -2.90
CA SER A 7 -7.04 12.44 -1.46
C SER A 7 -7.67 11.20 -0.83
N ILE A 8 -6.84 10.26 -0.40
CA ILE A 8 -7.32 9.07 0.30
C ILE A 8 -7.83 9.47 1.67
N VAL A 9 -9.05 9.04 2.00
CA VAL A 9 -9.54 9.11 3.37
C VAL A 9 -8.90 7.93 4.11
N SER A 10 -7.79 8.20 4.78
CA SER A 10 -7.12 7.22 5.64
C SER A 10 -7.95 7.03 6.89
N VAL A 11 -8.67 5.91 7.00
CA VAL A 11 -9.21 5.46 8.29
C VAL A 11 -8.18 4.49 8.85
N SER A 12 -7.19 5.04 9.56
CA SER A 12 -6.12 4.23 10.14
C SER A 12 -6.62 3.54 11.40
N LEU A 13 -7.19 2.33 11.26
CA LEU A 13 -7.28 1.39 12.36
C LEU A 13 -5.96 0.62 12.42
N ILE A 14 -5.07 0.99 13.35
CA ILE A 14 -3.83 0.28 13.58
C ILE A 14 -4.10 -0.80 14.62
N ILE A 15 -4.24 -2.05 14.18
CA ILE A 15 -4.22 -3.21 15.07
C ILE A 15 -2.78 -3.73 15.10
N SER A 16 -2.04 -3.40 16.16
CA SER A 16 -0.71 -3.98 16.41
C SER A 16 -0.85 -5.20 17.32
N CYS A 17 -0.36 -6.35 16.86
CA CYS A 17 -0.27 -7.56 17.65
C CYS A 17 1.02 -8.30 17.26
N ASN A 18 1.87 -8.58 18.24
CA ASN A 18 3.02 -9.49 18.11
C ASN A 18 3.94 -9.16 16.91
N GLN A 19 4.56 -7.96 16.92
CA GLN A 19 5.48 -7.45 15.88
C GLN A 19 4.86 -7.25 14.49
N SER A 20 3.53 -7.32 14.39
CA SER A 20 2.80 -7.03 13.16
C SER A 20 1.79 -5.92 13.35
N SER A 21 1.67 -5.05 12.35
CA SER A 21 0.79 -3.88 12.33
C SER A 21 -0.06 -3.92 11.07
N LEU A 22 -1.38 -3.88 11.25
CA LEU A 22 -2.35 -3.81 10.15
C LEU A 22 -2.68 -2.36 9.84
N GLN A 23 -2.63 -1.99 8.57
CA GLN A 23 -3.03 -0.66 8.08
C GLN A 23 -4.05 -0.80 6.96
N GLU A 24 -5.20 -0.16 7.17
CA GLU A 24 -6.35 -0.24 6.28
C GLU A 24 -6.57 1.08 5.55
N TYR A 25 -6.90 1.00 4.27
CA TYR A 25 -7.12 2.15 3.40
C TYR A 25 -8.30 1.92 2.47
N TYR A 26 -9.06 2.97 2.20
CA TYR A 26 -10.11 2.97 1.18
C TYR A 26 -9.56 3.62 -0.09
N VAL A 27 -9.45 2.85 -1.16
CA VAL A 27 -8.88 3.30 -2.43
C VAL A 27 -9.99 3.41 -3.47
N PRO A 28 -10.19 4.59 -4.10
CA PRO A 28 -11.22 4.72 -5.11
C PRO A 28 -10.97 3.76 -6.28
N GLY A 29 -12.07 3.19 -6.77
CA GLY A 29 -12.03 2.28 -7.90
C GLY A 29 -11.68 3.00 -9.19
N VAL A 30 -10.43 2.91 -9.64
CA VAL A 30 -10.00 3.49 -10.92
C VAL A 30 -9.25 2.44 -11.73
N ALA A 31 -9.49 2.44 -13.04
CA ALA A 31 -8.76 1.58 -13.97
C ALA A 31 -7.25 1.86 -13.90
N ASN A 32 -6.43 0.82 -13.99
CA ASN A 32 -4.96 0.88 -13.99
C ASN A 32 -4.37 1.56 -12.73
N THR A 33 -4.80 1.10 -11.55
CA THR A 33 -4.28 1.58 -10.27
C THR A 33 -3.05 0.79 -9.84
N VAL A 34 -1.93 1.49 -9.66
CA VAL A 34 -0.68 0.96 -9.10
C VAL A 34 -0.36 1.69 -7.79
N ILE A 35 -0.05 0.92 -6.75
CA ILE A 35 0.39 1.44 -5.45
C ILE A 35 1.90 1.43 -5.43
N ARG A 36 2.51 2.57 -5.10
CA ARG A 36 3.94 2.72 -4.88
C ARG A 36 4.20 2.97 -3.40
N PHE A 37 5.03 2.13 -2.82
CA PHE A 37 5.57 2.31 -1.49
C PHE A 37 6.99 2.83 -1.60
N ASP A 38 7.28 4.01 -1.05
CA ASP A 38 8.63 4.59 -1.13
C ASP A 38 9.63 3.90 -0.18
N SER A 39 9.14 3.29 0.91
CA SER A 39 9.88 2.36 1.79
C SER A 39 8.95 1.81 2.86
N ILE A 40 9.12 0.53 3.16
CA ILE A 40 8.45 -0.15 4.26
C ILE A 40 9.48 -1.01 4.96
N TYR A 41 9.46 -1.00 6.29
CA TYR A 41 10.28 -1.89 7.10
C TYR A 41 9.41 -2.95 7.78
N SER A 42 9.85 -4.19 7.97
CA SER A 42 10.91 -4.90 7.23
C SER A 42 10.32 -5.80 6.14
N PHE A 43 9.06 -6.18 6.34
CA PHE A 43 8.26 -7.02 5.49
C PHE A 43 6.86 -6.43 5.40
N ALA A 44 6.30 -6.45 4.20
CA ALA A 44 4.95 -5.98 3.94
C ALA A 44 4.19 -7.02 3.15
N LYS A 45 2.93 -7.22 3.48
CA LYS A 45 1.97 -8.01 2.70
C LYS A 45 0.79 -7.13 2.33
N VAL A 46 0.44 -7.12 1.06
CA VAL A 46 -0.66 -6.32 0.52
C VAL A 46 -1.83 -7.22 0.15
N LEU A 47 -3.01 -6.86 0.65
CA LEU A 47 -4.28 -7.47 0.33
C LEU A 47 -5.25 -6.42 -0.19
N VAL A 48 -6.05 -6.80 -1.19
CA VAL A 48 -7.12 -5.95 -1.74
C VAL A 48 -8.42 -6.74 -1.72
N ASN A 49 -9.44 -6.21 -1.04
CA ASN A 49 -10.70 -6.89 -0.79
C ASN A 49 -10.47 -8.32 -0.25
N ASP A 50 -9.61 -8.44 0.76
CA ASP A 50 -9.16 -9.69 1.39
C ASP A 50 -8.37 -10.66 0.51
N ASN A 51 -8.10 -10.31 -0.76
CA ASN A 51 -7.27 -11.13 -1.64
C ASN A 51 -5.81 -10.76 -1.51
N TYR A 52 -4.96 -11.74 -1.24
CA TYR A 52 -3.51 -11.56 -1.28
C TYR A 52 -3.05 -11.17 -2.69
N ILE A 53 -2.28 -10.08 -2.77
CA ILE A 53 -1.72 -9.58 -4.02
C ILE A 53 -0.23 -9.90 -4.11
N ARG A 54 0.52 -9.48 -3.11
CA ARG A 54 1.99 -9.52 -3.10
C ARG A 54 2.54 -9.24 -1.71
N ASP A 55 3.75 -9.72 -1.46
CA ASP A 55 4.62 -9.31 -0.37
C ASP A 55 5.92 -8.64 -0.85
N HIS A 56 6.58 -7.93 0.06
CA HIS A 56 7.88 -7.31 -0.16
C HIS A 56 8.73 -7.41 1.10
N SER A 57 9.97 -7.88 0.94
CA SER A 57 11.01 -7.85 1.96
C SER A 57 12.05 -6.77 1.63
N GLY A 58 12.34 -5.89 2.58
CA GLY A 58 13.41 -4.91 2.47
C GLY A 58 12.99 -3.52 2.96
N GLY A 59 13.78 -2.93 3.87
CA GLY A 59 13.46 -1.68 4.55
C GLY A 59 13.51 -0.41 3.71
N PHE A 60 14.35 -0.38 2.68
CA PHE A 60 14.88 0.88 2.13
C PHE A 60 14.69 1.06 0.63
N ALA A 61 14.15 0.04 -0.05
CA ALA A 61 13.83 0.10 -1.47
C ALA A 61 12.37 0.50 -1.69
N GLY A 62 12.14 1.40 -2.65
CA GLY A 62 10.80 1.67 -3.12
C GLY A 62 10.31 0.55 -4.03
N TRP A 63 9.05 0.16 -3.92
CA TRP A 63 8.46 -0.91 -4.71
C TRP A 63 7.03 -0.59 -5.11
N GLU A 64 6.54 -1.30 -6.11
CA GLU A 64 5.24 -1.07 -6.72
C GLU A 64 4.40 -2.34 -6.71
N CYS A 65 3.09 -2.17 -6.56
CA CYS A 65 2.09 -3.22 -6.52
C CYS A 65 0.95 -2.83 -7.46
N ASP A 66 0.79 -3.58 -8.55
CA ASP A 66 -0.36 -3.40 -9.44
C ASP A 66 -1.59 -4.06 -8.79
N ILE A 67 -2.61 -3.25 -8.51
CA ILE A 67 -3.87 -3.69 -7.92
C ILE A 67 -5.03 -3.62 -8.93
N ALA A 68 -4.77 -3.16 -10.16
CA ALA A 68 -5.80 -2.95 -11.17
C ALA A 68 -6.70 -4.17 -11.42
N PRO A 69 -6.20 -5.43 -11.43
CA PRO A 69 -7.06 -6.61 -11.62
C PRO A 69 -8.06 -6.85 -10.47
N HIS A 70 -7.82 -6.25 -9.30
CA HIS A 70 -8.57 -6.51 -8.06
C HIS A 70 -9.49 -5.34 -7.66
N VAL A 71 -9.50 -4.28 -8.47
CA VAL A 71 -10.27 -3.05 -8.22
C VAL A 71 -11.26 -2.84 -9.36
N LYS A 72 -12.53 -2.64 -9.01
CA LYS A 72 -13.57 -2.32 -10.00
C LYS A 72 -13.66 -0.80 -10.17
N PRO A 73 -13.77 -0.25 -11.38
CA PRO A 73 -14.00 1.18 -11.57
C PRO A 73 -15.25 1.66 -10.80
N VAL A 74 -15.20 2.88 -10.26
CA VAL A 74 -16.28 3.55 -9.50
C VAL A 74 -16.60 2.92 -8.14
N VAL A 75 -16.29 1.64 -7.94
CA VAL A 75 -16.44 0.95 -6.65
C VAL A 75 -15.11 1.00 -5.92
N SER A 76 -15.12 1.59 -4.75
CA SER A 76 -13.95 1.59 -3.91
C SER A 76 -13.51 0.18 -3.52
N ALA A 77 -12.19 0.02 -3.35
CA ALA A 77 -11.58 -1.19 -2.83
C ALA A 77 -11.01 -0.97 -1.43
N PHE A 78 -11.09 -2.01 -0.62
CA PHE A 78 -10.44 -2.06 0.68
C PHE A 78 -9.02 -2.58 0.51
N LEU A 79 -8.03 -1.76 0.86
CA LEU A 79 -6.62 -2.11 0.85
C LEU A 79 -6.16 -2.38 2.29
N CYS A 80 -5.65 -3.57 2.55
CA CYS A 80 -5.00 -3.92 3.79
C CYS A 80 -3.51 -4.12 3.56
N VAL A 81 -2.69 -3.46 4.35
CA VAL A 81 -1.23 -3.63 4.37
C VAL A 81 -0.84 -4.19 5.73
N VAL A 82 -0.39 -5.43 5.75
CA VAL A 82 0.18 -6.05 6.95
C VAL A 82 1.67 -5.79 6.95
N LEU A 83 2.14 -5.12 8.00
CA LEU A 83 3.55 -4.89 8.26
C LEU A 83 4.02 -5.90 9.28
N THR A 84 5.17 -6.51 9.06
CA THR A 84 5.80 -7.39 10.04
C THR A 84 7.26 -6.99 10.23
N ASP A 85 7.64 -6.88 11.49
CA ASP A 85 9.04 -6.71 11.87
C ASP A 85 9.73 -8.07 11.91
N MET A 86 10.68 -8.29 11.01
CA MET A 86 11.43 -9.53 10.88
C MET A 86 12.83 -9.30 11.45
N SER A 87 13.13 -9.98 12.56
CA SER A 87 14.45 -9.91 13.20
C SER A 87 15.60 -10.51 12.37
N ASP A 88 15.30 -11.26 11.30
CA ASP A 88 16.33 -11.82 10.40
C ASP A 88 16.62 -10.91 9.18
N GLU A 89 16.02 -9.71 9.12
CA GLU A 89 16.33 -8.74 8.06
C GLU A 89 17.74 -8.14 8.26
N THR A 90 18.44 -7.90 7.16
CA THR A 90 19.86 -7.47 7.16
C THR A 90 20.10 -6.20 7.99
N SER A 91 19.15 -5.28 8.06
CA SER A 91 19.27 -4.04 8.83
C SER A 91 19.11 -4.28 10.33
N TYR A 92 18.33 -5.30 10.74
CA TYR A 92 18.30 -5.76 12.12
C TYR A 92 19.60 -6.50 12.49
N ARG A 93 20.02 -7.44 11.64
CA ARG A 93 21.24 -8.26 11.86
C ARG A 93 22.54 -7.46 11.93
N SER A 94 22.62 -6.37 11.18
CA SER A 94 23.76 -5.45 11.21
C SER A 94 23.77 -4.53 12.44
N GLY A 95 22.70 -4.53 13.24
CA GLY A 95 22.53 -3.59 14.36
C GLY A 95 22.27 -2.15 13.91
N TYR A 96 21.93 -1.94 12.64
CA TYR A 96 21.57 -0.63 12.08
C TYR A 96 20.24 -0.15 12.67
N VAL A 97 19.25 -1.03 12.75
CA VAL A 97 17.98 -0.78 13.44
C VAL A 97 18.00 -1.52 14.79
N LYS A 98 17.94 -0.77 15.90
CA LYS A 98 18.04 -1.30 17.27
C LYS A 98 16.71 -1.38 18.02
N HIS A 99 15.62 -0.95 17.40
CA HIS A 99 14.28 -0.98 17.98
C HIS A 99 13.25 -1.32 16.92
N PRO A 100 12.15 -2.00 17.28
CA PRO A 100 11.13 -2.38 16.31
C PRO A 100 10.52 -1.18 15.60
N MET A 101 10.25 -1.34 14.31
CA MET A 101 9.75 -0.26 13.46
C MET A 101 8.45 -0.70 12.77
N GLU A 102 7.38 -0.75 13.56
CA GLU A 102 6.07 -1.30 13.19
C GLU A 102 5.23 -0.34 12.31
N ARG A 103 5.88 0.53 11.51
CA ARG A 103 5.18 1.57 10.73
C ARG A 103 5.83 1.83 9.38
N ILE A 104 4.99 2.21 8.41
CA ILE A 104 5.44 2.76 7.13
C ILE A 104 6.27 4.03 7.36
N PHE A 105 7.49 4.04 6.84
CA PHE A 105 8.45 5.13 7.03
C PHE A 105 8.24 6.31 6.10
N ARG A 106 7.74 6.05 4.89
CA ARG A 106 7.61 7.06 3.83
C ARG A 106 6.23 7.00 3.18
N SER A 107 5.83 8.09 2.54
CA SER A 107 4.52 8.23 1.93
C SER A 107 4.18 7.08 0.97
N ILE A 108 2.95 6.60 1.03
CA ILE A 108 2.35 5.75 0.00
C ILE A 108 1.88 6.66 -1.12
N LYS A 109 2.24 6.33 -2.35
CA LYS A 109 1.81 7.06 -3.54
C LYS A 109 0.94 6.13 -4.38
N PHE A 110 -0.18 6.66 -4.87
CA PHE A 110 -1.05 5.95 -5.79
C PHE A 110 -0.86 6.55 -7.17
N ASN A 111 -0.39 5.73 -8.10
CA ASN A 111 -0.25 6.11 -9.48
C ASN A 111 -1.40 5.47 -10.24
N VAL A 112 -2.32 6.30 -10.73
CA VAL A 112 -3.32 5.86 -11.71
C VAL A 112 -2.72 6.11 -13.08
N ALA A 113 -2.43 5.04 -13.84
CA ALA A 113 -2.07 5.20 -15.23
C ALA A 113 -3.31 5.70 -15.98
N SER A 114 -3.20 6.87 -16.61
CA SER A 114 -4.34 7.51 -17.27
C SER A 114 -4.78 6.72 -18.49
N SER A 115 -5.66 5.73 -18.32
CA SER A 115 -6.58 5.33 -19.37
C SER A 115 -7.81 6.22 -19.23
N SER A 116 -7.99 7.13 -20.19
CA SER A 116 -9.21 7.89 -20.47
C SER A 116 -10.36 7.62 -19.49
N ILE A 117 -10.53 8.48 -18.49
CA ILE A 117 -11.78 8.57 -17.73
C ILE A 117 -12.86 8.84 -18.78
N CYS A 118 -13.73 7.87 -19.03
CA CYS A 118 -14.85 8.02 -19.92
C CYS A 118 -15.89 8.90 -19.23
N THR A 119 -15.92 10.19 -19.56
CA THR A 119 -16.84 11.19 -18.96
C THR A 119 -18.26 11.12 -19.54
N THR A 120 -18.73 9.99 -20.08
CA THR A 120 -20.03 9.92 -20.79
C THR A 120 -21.18 9.34 -19.96
N CYS A 121 -21.29 9.71 -18.70
CA CYS A 121 -22.51 9.46 -17.91
C CYS A 121 -22.83 10.67 -17.02
N ALA A 122 -23.07 11.80 -17.66
CA ALA A 122 -23.92 12.87 -17.14
C ALA A 122 -24.93 13.19 -18.25
N ALA A 123 -26.09 12.55 -18.18
CA ALA A 123 -27.28 12.86 -18.95
C ALA A 123 -28.45 12.97 -17.97
#